data_AF-A0AA39F8P4-F1
#
_entry.id   AF-A0AA39F8P4-F1
#
_cell.length_a   1.000
_cell.length_b   1.000
_cell.length_c   1.000
_cell.angle_alpha   90.00
_cell.angle_beta   90.00
_cell.angle_gamma   90.00
#
_symmetry.space_group_name_H-M   'P 1'
#
loop_
_entity.id
_entity.type
_entity.pdbx_description
1 polymer ?
#
loop_
_entity_poly.entity_id
_entity_poly.type
_entity_poly.pdbx_seq_one_letter_code
_entity_poly.pdbx_strand_id
1 'polypeptide(L)'
;MAGHDYLDDPKNPFFSLEDDIDDDTFLRSAPKRSNVTNNNSYTNFDDNIERQHQQLIERTKAIEQRTVQSSERSISLLRDSEQIGAATAEELIRQREQLERTEKRLDDINSTLRFSQKHIQGIKSVFGSLKNYLSGKSVDAPTPTTTGTNCGTFSESEISGSSRTILSNSLEQSRANAVANHPSLRRRELLDDEENNQQQYESPTKNVERILEMNLDEMSGSLARLRGLAIGLSEEIDSQNDLIENVMDKTDKADIMLERQNKDMRHLLKK
;
A
#
# COMPACT_ATOMS: atom_id res chain seq x y z
N MET A 1 -18.80 -26.95 -18.16
CA MET A 1 -20.06 -26.88 -17.37
C MET A 1 -19.77 -26.18 -16.05
N ALA A 2 -20.09 -24.89 -16.00
CA ALA A 2 -20.25 -23.99 -14.87
C ALA A 2 -20.58 -22.65 -15.56
N GLY A 3 -21.83 -22.19 -15.65
CA GLY A 3 -22.82 -22.00 -14.59
C GLY A 3 -22.91 -20.49 -14.37
N HIS A 4 -23.48 -19.77 -15.34
CA HIS A 4 -23.75 -18.34 -15.21
C HIS A 4 -25.05 -18.19 -14.42
N ASP A 5 -24.95 -17.80 -13.15
CA ASP A 5 -26.08 -17.32 -12.37
C ASP A 5 -26.45 -15.92 -12.85
N TYR A 6 -27.38 -15.84 -13.80
CA TYR A 6 -28.11 -14.60 -14.04
C TYR A 6 -29.13 -14.48 -12.91
N LEU A 7 -28.91 -13.49 -12.04
CA LEU A 7 -29.93 -13.07 -11.09
C LEU A 7 -31.12 -12.53 -11.87
N ASP A 8 -32.20 -13.29 -11.90
CA ASP A 8 -33.53 -12.81 -12.29
C ASP A 8 -33.90 -11.63 -11.40
N ASP A 9 -33.86 -10.41 -11.96
CA ASP A 9 -34.41 -9.23 -11.30
C ASP A 9 -35.92 -9.18 -11.60
N PRO A 10 -36.81 -9.43 -10.62
CA PRO A 10 -38.25 -9.49 -10.84
C PRO A 10 -38.88 -8.11 -11.14
N LYS A 11 -38.07 -7.05 -11.30
CA LYS A 11 -38.53 -5.68 -11.57
C LYS A 11 -38.22 -5.15 -12.97
N ASN A 12 -37.52 -5.90 -13.81
CA ASN A 12 -37.28 -5.52 -15.21
C ASN A 12 -38.09 -6.40 -16.16
N PRO A 13 -39.25 -5.92 -16.67
CA PRO A 13 -40.07 -6.68 -17.62
C PRO A 13 -39.49 -6.73 -19.04
N PHE A 14 -38.26 -6.23 -19.25
CA PHE A 14 -37.66 -6.05 -20.58
C PHE A 14 -36.63 -7.13 -20.93
N PHE A 15 -36.16 -7.92 -19.95
CA PHE A 15 -35.08 -8.91 -20.15
C PHE A 15 -35.46 -10.33 -19.72
N SER A 16 -36.75 -10.65 -19.60
CA SER A 16 -37.19 -12.05 -19.51
C SER A 16 -37.16 -12.67 -20.90
N LEU A 17 -36.20 -13.56 -21.13
CA LEU A 17 -35.99 -14.35 -22.36
C LEU A 17 -37.11 -15.37 -22.67
N GLU A 18 -38.23 -15.34 -21.94
CA GLU A 18 -39.29 -16.35 -21.98
C GLU A 18 -40.56 -15.91 -22.73
N ASP A 19 -40.63 -14.67 -23.25
CA ASP A 19 -41.86 -14.16 -23.89
C ASP A 19 -41.69 -14.06 -25.41
N ASP A 20 -41.53 -15.22 -26.05
CA ASP A 20 -42.00 -15.39 -27.42
C ASP A 20 -43.52 -15.18 -27.37
N ILE A 21 -43.95 -13.93 -27.58
CA ILE A 21 -45.37 -13.56 -27.59
C ILE A 21 -46.04 -14.39 -28.68
N ASP A 22 -46.80 -15.40 -28.26
CA ASP A 22 -47.59 -16.26 -29.12
C ASP A 22 -48.41 -15.41 -30.11
N ASP A 23 -48.41 -15.79 -31.39
CA ASP A 23 -49.04 -15.03 -32.47
C ASP A 23 -50.53 -14.75 -32.14
N ASP A 24 -51.18 -15.67 -31.42
CA ASP A 24 -52.55 -15.50 -30.94
C ASP A 24 -52.68 -14.44 -29.82
N THR A 25 -51.66 -14.25 -29.00
CA THR A 25 -51.58 -13.19 -27.97
C THR A 25 -51.27 -11.82 -28.60
N PHE A 26 -50.42 -11.81 -29.63
CA PHE A 26 -50.14 -10.61 -30.43
C PHE A 26 -51.38 -10.14 -31.22
N LEU A 27 -52.12 -11.06 -31.85
CA LEU A 27 -53.34 -10.74 -32.59
C LEU A 27 -54.50 -10.33 -31.68
N ARG A 28 -54.53 -10.80 -30.42
CA ARG A 28 -55.53 -10.41 -29.42
C ARG A 28 -55.25 -9.08 -28.73
N SER A 29 -53.98 -8.68 -28.67
CA SER A 29 -53.57 -7.37 -28.13
C SER A 29 -53.69 -6.23 -29.15
N ALA A 30 -53.98 -6.55 -30.41
CA ALA A 30 -54.33 -5.55 -31.41
C ALA A 30 -55.60 -4.77 -30.98
N PRO A 31 -55.56 -3.42 -30.97
CA PRO A 31 -56.69 -2.62 -30.51
C PRO A 31 -57.90 -2.88 -31.41
N LYS A 32 -59.03 -3.27 -30.79
CA LYS A 32 -60.30 -3.46 -31.51
C LYS A 32 -60.64 -2.16 -32.25
N ARG A 33 -60.73 -2.21 -33.58
CA ARG A 33 -61.24 -1.09 -34.39
C ARG A 33 -62.70 -0.84 -34.00
N SER A 34 -62.90 0.11 -33.09
CA SER A 34 -64.19 0.66 -32.73
C SER A 34 -64.61 1.69 -33.77
N ASN A 35 -65.86 1.60 -34.24
CA ASN A 35 -66.49 2.62 -35.05
C ASN A 35 -66.53 3.94 -34.26
N VAL A 36 -66.05 4.99 -34.91
CA VAL A 36 -65.85 6.34 -34.40
C VAL A 36 -67.12 6.88 -33.73
N THR A 37 -67.04 7.12 -32.43
CA THR A 37 -67.75 8.21 -31.75
C THR A 37 -66.86 8.81 -30.65
N ASN A 38 -66.67 10.13 -30.75
CA ASN A 38 -66.18 11.09 -29.76
C ASN A 38 -64.65 11.20 -29.51
N ASN A 39 -64.15 12.35 -29.97
CA ASN A 39 -62.89 13.00 -29.68
C ASN A 39 -62.67 13.19 -28.17
N ASN A 40 -61.53 12.69 -27.65
CA ASN A 40 -60.75 13.20 -26.51
C ASN A 40 -59.80 12.14 -25.90
N SER A 41 -59.78 10.90 -26.40
CA SER A 41 -58.93 9.85 -25.81
C SER A 41 -57.46 9.87 -26.24
N TYR A 42 -57.13 10.47 -27.39
CA TYR A 42 -55.75 10.52 -27.90
C TYR A 42 -54.89 11.57 -27.19
N THR A 43 -55.46 12.73 -26.82
CA THR A 43 -54.72 13.79 -26.11
C THR A 43 -54.32 13.37 -24.69
N ASN A 44 -55.18 12.63 -23.98
CA ASN A 44 -54.90 12.14 -22.63
C ASN A 44 -53.82 11.05 -22.57
N PHE A 45 -53.65 10.26 -23.64
CA PHE A 45 -52.59 9.24 -23.73
C PHE A 45 -51.24 9.90 -24.01
N ASP A 46 -51.19 10.86 -24.93
CA ASP A 46 -49.99 11.63 -25.25
C ASP A 46 -49.48 12.40 -24.03
N ASP A 47 -50.38 13.04 -23.28
CA ASP A 47 -50.06 13.71 -22.01
C ASP A 47 -49.55 12.76 -20.91
N ASN A 48 -49.91 11.48 -20.95
CA ASN A 48 -49.42 10.48 -19.99
C ASN A 48 -48.01 10.00 -20.36
N ILE A 49 -47.78 9.71 -21.64
CA ILE A 49 -46.48 9.32 -22.19
C ILE A 49 -45.45 10.44 -22.03
N GLU A 50 -45.83 11.70 -22.33
CA GLU A 50 -44.97 12.86 -22.18
C GLU A 50 -44.57 13.08 -20.70
N ARG A 51 -45.51 12.93 -19.77
CA ARG A 51 -45.21 12.98 -18.32
C ARG A 51 -44.29 11.85 -17.86
N GLN A 52 -44.52 10.63 -18.36
CA GLN A 52 -43.65 9.49 -18.03
C GLN A 52 -42.23 9.68 -18.59
N HIS A 53 -42.12 10.20 -19.81
CA HIS A 53 -40.84 10.54 -20.45
C HIS A 53 -40.09 11.61 -19.65
N GLN A 54 -40.76 12.68 -19.22
CA GLN A 54 -40.17 13.72 -18.37
C GLN A 54 -39.67 13.16 -17.03
N GLN A 55 -40.42 12.27 -16.39
CA GLN A 55 -39.97 11.59 -15.17
C GLN A 55 -38.73 10.71 -15.40
N LEU A 56 -38.64 10.04 -16.55
CA LEU A 56 -37.47 9.24 -16.90
C LEU A 56 -36.24 10.13 -17.15
N ILE A 57 -36.41 11.27 -17.82
CA ILE A 57 -35.32 12.25 -18.03
C ILE A 57 -34.84 12.83 -16.69
N GLU A 58 -35.75 13.16 -15.77
CA GLU A 58 -35.36 13.68 -14.46
C GLU A 58 -34.62 12.63 -13.63
N ARG A 59 -35.10 11.38 -13.66
CA ARG A 59 -34.44 10.26 -12.96
C ARG A 59 -33.05 9.96 -13.53
N THR A 60 -32.90 9.90 -14.85
CA THR A 60 -31.60 9.67 -15.49
C THR A 60 -30.61 10.76 -15.12
N LYS A 61 -31.01 12.03 -15.22
CA LYS A 61 -30.17 13.17 -14.81
C LYS A 61 -29.79 13.13 -13.33
N ALA A 62 -30.71 12.78 -12.44
CA ALA A 62 -30.43 12.67 -11.01
C ALA A 62 -29.43 11.53 -10.71
N ILE A 63 -29.55 10.39 -11.39
CA ILE A 63 -28.64 9.25 -11.28
C ILE A 63 -27.24 9.64 -11.80
N GLU A 64 -27.18 10.25 -12.97
CA GLU A 64 -25.96 10.77 -13.59
C GLU A 64 -25.21 11.72 -12.64
N GLN A 65 -25.89 12.75 -12.13
CA GLN A 65 -25.30 13.72 -11.21
C GLN A 65 -24.79 13.06 -9.92
N ARG A 66 -25.59 12.16 -9.33
CA ARG A 66 -25.19 11.42 -8.13
C ARG A 66 -23.96 10.54 -8.39
N THR A 67 -23.87 9.95 -9.58
CA THR A 67 -22.75 9.09 -9.97
C THR A 67 -21.48 9.91 -10.14
N VAL A 68 -21.55 11.07 -10.80
CA VAL A 68 -20.42 11.99 -10.95
C VAL A 68 -19.92 12.45 -9.57
N GLN A 69 -20.82 12.93 -8.72
CA GLN A 69 -20.47 13.38 -7.37
C GLN A 69 -19.90 12.24 -6.51
N SER A 70 -20.38 11.01 -6.69
CA SER A 70 -19.81 9.85 -6.00
C SER A 70 -18.38 9.58 -6.48
N SER A 71 -18.13 9.67 -7.79
CA SER A 71 -16.82 9.48 -8.39
C SER A 71 -15.82 10.53 -7.92
N GLU A 72 -16.21 11.81 -7.87
CA GLU A 72 -15.37 12.90 -7.36
C GLU A 72 -14.97 12.71 -5.89
N ARG A 73 -15.92 12.25 -5.05
CA ARG A 73 -15.62 11.93 -3.65
C ARG A 73 -14.63 10.77 -3.54
N SER A 74 -14.81 9.73 -4.34
CA SER A 74 -13.87 8.59 -4.38
C SER A 74 -12.46 9.02 -4.78
N ILE A 75 -12.32 9.90 -5.79
CA ILE A 75 -11.02 10.46 -6.17
C ILE A 75 -10.36 11.19 -5.00
N SER A 76 -11.11 12.05 -4.30
CA SER A 76 -10.58 12.76 -3.13
C SER A 76 -10.07 11.79 -2.06
N LEU A 77 -10.86 10.76 -1.74
CA LEU A 77 -10.49 9.76 -0.74
C LEU A 77 -9.26 8.94 -1.16
N LEU A 78 -9.13 8.64 -2.46
CA LEU A 78 -7.96 7.93 -2.99
C LEU A 78 -6.70 8.80 -2.90
N ARG A 79 -6.79 10.09 -3.23
CA ARG A 79 -5.69 11.06 -3.08
C ARG A 79 -5.26 11.22 -1.63
N ASP A 80 -6.23 11.35 -0.71
CA ASP A 80 -5.95 11.43 0.73
C ASP A 80 -5.27 10.15 1.23
N SER A 81 -5.75 8.98 0.78
CA SER A 81 -5.14 7.68 1.09
C SER A 81 -3.73 7.56 0.55
N GLU A 82 -3.47 8.07 -0.66
CA GLU A 82 -2.14 8.06 -1.27
C GLU A 82 -1.18 8.96 -0.48
N GLN A 83 -1.62 10.14 -0.07
CA GLN A 83 -0.82 11.04 0.78
C GLN A 83 -0.47 10.40 2.12
N ILE A 84 -1.45 9.77 2.78
CA ILE A 84 -1.24 9.07 4.06
C ILE A 84 -0.29 7.88 3.86
N GLY A 85 -0.47 7.10 2.79
CA GLY A 85 0.40 5.98 2.45
C GLY A 85 1.84 6.41 2.16
N ALA A 86 2.02 7.51 1.44
CA ALA A 86 3.33 8.10 1.16
C ALA A 86 4.03 8.58 2.46
N ALA A 87 3.32 9.30 3.33
CA ALA A 87 3.85 9.71 4.62
C ALA A 87 4.22 8.52 5.52
N THR A 88 3.42 7.44 5.46
CA THR A 88 3.69 6.20 6.19
C THR A 88 4.94 5.50 5.65
N ALA A 89 5.13 5.46 4.33
CA ALA A 89 6.33 4.93 3.71
C ALA A 89 7.59 5.69 4.14
N GLU A 90 7.52 7.02 4.22
CA GLU A 90 8.63 7.84 4.73
C GLU A 90 8.98 7.52 6.18
N GLU A 91 7.98 7.35 7.05
CA GLU A 91 8.23 7.00 8.44
C GLU A 91 8.80 5.58 8.58
N LEU A 92 8.34 4.60 7.79
CA LEU A 92 8.93 3.25 7.79
C LEU A 92 10.40 3.28 7.38
N ILE A 93 10.77 4.05 6.35
CA ILE A 93 12.17 4.21 5.94
C ILE A 93 13.00 4.82 7.09
N ARG A 94 12.44 5.80 7.81
CA ARG A 94 13.09 6.42 8.97
C ARG A 94 13.25 5.43 10.13
N GLN A 95 12.26 4.58 10.38
CA GLN A 95 12.31 3.54 11.42
C GLN A 95 13.36 2.48 11.08
N ARG A 96 13.43 2.03 9.83
CA ARG A 96 14.47 1.12 9.35
C ARG A 96 15.87 1.66 9.64
N GLU A 97 16.14 2.93 9.31
CA GLU A 97 17.45 3.53 9.57
C GLU A 97 17.80 3.54 11.07
N GLN A 98 16.82 3.72 11.95
CA GLN A 98 17.02 3.63 13.40
C GLN A 98 17.35 2.20 13.85
N LEU A 99 16.68 1.19 13.27
CA LEU A 99 16.96 -0.21 13.53
C LEU A 99 18.37 -0.59 13.06
N GLU A 100 18.78 -0.18 11.85
CA GLU A 100 20.13 -0.43 11.32
C GLU A 100 21.21 0.22 12.20
N ARG A 101 20.98 1.46 12.67
CA ARG A 101 21.88 2.11 13.64
C ARG A 101 21.95 1.35 14.96
N THR A 102 20.83 0.80 15.42
CA THR A 102 20.76 0.02 16.65
C THR A 102 21.50 -1.29 16.51
N GLU A 103 21.32 -1.99 15.39
CA GLU A 103 22.04 -3.21 15.05
C GLU A 103 23.56 -2.98 15.07
N LYS A 104 24.03 -1.93 14.39
CA LYS A 104 25.46 -1.59 14.37
C LYS A 104 26.01 -1.31 15.77
N ARG A 105 25.27 -0.59 16.60
CA ARG A 105 25.66 -0.34 18.00
C ARG A 105 25.74 -1.63 18.81
N LEU A 106 24.83 -2.59 18.58
CA LEU A 106 24.88 -3.89 19.23
C LEU A 106 26.09 -4.72 18.79
N ASP A 107 26.47 -4.64 17.52
CA ASP A 107 27.70 -5.27 17.04
C ASP A 107 28.95 -4.66 17.69
N ASP A 108 29.01 -3.33 17.81
CA ASP A 108 30.07 -2.62 18.51
C ASP A 108 30.13 -3.02 20.00
N ILE A 109 28.98 -3.12 20.66
CA ILE A 109 28.87 -3.59 22.06
C ILE A 109 29.39 -5.03 22.16
N ASN A 110 28.93 -5.94 21.31
CA ASN A 110 29.33 -7.34 21.35
C ASN A 110 30.84 -7.50 21.11
N SER A 111 31.40 -6.76 20.15
CA SER A 111 32.85 -6.71 19.90
C SER A 111 33.62 -6.17 21.10
N THR A 112 33.15 -5.07 21.69
CA THR A 112 33.73 -4.45 22.89
C THR A 112 33.68 -5.41 24.08
N LEU A 113 32.57 -6.11 24.27
CA LEU A 113 32.43 -7.13 25.31
C LEU A 113 33.41 -8.27 25.07
N ARG A 114 33.61 -8.76 23.84
CA ARG A 114 34.63 -9.79 23.56
C ARG A 114 36.05 -9.32 23.94
N PHE A 115 36.40 -8.09 23.60
CA PHE A 115 37.69 -7.50 23.98
C PHE A 115 37.81 -7.34 25.50
N SER A 116 36.77 -6.83 26.16
CA SER A 116 36.68 -6.68 27.62
C SER A 116 36.85 -8.02 28.34
N GLN A 117 36.23 -9.10 27.84
CA GLN A 117 36.39 -10.45 28.38
C GLN A 117 37.86 -10.89 28.37
N LYS A 118 38.58 -10.64 27.28
CA LYS A 118 40.02 -10.96 27.16
C LYS A 118 40.86 -10.16 28.17
N HIS A 119 40.50 -8.90 28.42
CA HIS A 119 41.17 -8.05 29.41
C HIS A 119 40.91 -8.55 30.83
N ILE A 120 39.66 -8.84 31.17
CA ILE A 120 39.27 -9.41 32.46
C ILE A 120 39.99 -10.74 32.71
N GLN A 121 40.11 -11.60 31.70
CA GLN A 121 40.88 -12.85 31.80
C GLN A 121 42.38 -12.60 32.00
N GLY A 122 42.97 -11.62 31.31
CA GLY A 122 44.35 -11.20 31.53
C GLY A 122 44.59 -10.72 32.96
N ILE A 123 43.68 -9.89 33.49
CA ILE A 123 43.73 -9.39 34.87
C ILE A 123 43.61 -10.55 35.88
N LYS A 124 42.66 -11.46 35.69
CA LYS A 124 42.55 -12.68 36.52
C LYS A 124 43.85 -13.48 36.53
N SER A 125 44.51 -13.61 35.38
CA SER A 125 45.76 -14.35 35.25
C SER A 125 46.92 -13.69 36.01
N VAL A 126 47.10 -12.36 35.89
CA VAL A 126 48.21 -11.68 36.59
C VAL A 126 48.06 -11.70 38.10
N PHE A 127 46.84 -11.55 38.63
CA PHE A 127 46.59 -11.67 40.07
C PHE A 127 46.75 -13.11 40.57
N GLY A 128 46.38 -14.10 39.76
CA GLY A 128 46.61 -15.52 40.06
C GLY A 128 48.09 -15.87 40.12
N SER A 129 48.87 -15.43 39.13
CA SER A 129 50.32 -15.65 39.07
C SER A 129 51.06 -14.93 40.19
N LEU A 130 50.69 -13.69 40.53
CA LEU A 130 51.28 -13.00 41.69
C LEU A 130 50.96 -13.73 43.01
N LYS A 131 49.73 -14.20 43.19
CA LYS A 131 49.36 -14.96 44.40
C LYS A 131 50.14 -16.27 44.50
N ASN A 132 50.32 -16.98 43.38
CA ASN A 132 51.05 -18.25 43.36
C ASN A 132 52.56 -18.04 43.58
N TYR A 133 53.11 -16.95 43.03
CA TYR A 133 54.52 -16.57 43.22
C TYR A 133 54.80 -16.10 44.66
N LEU A 134 53.90 -15.31 45.25
CA LEU A 134 54.05 -14.81 46.62
C LEU A 134 53.74 -15.90 47.66
N SER A 135 52.93 -16.91 47.34
CA SER A 135 52.66 -18.04 48.27
C SER A 135 53.69 -19.18 48.18
N GLY A 136 54.79 -19.00 47.45
CA GLY A 136 55.99 -19.84 47.54
C GLY A 136 55.82 -21.31 47.15
N LYS A 137 54.85 -21.66 46.31
CA LYS A 137 54.63 -23.05 45.86
C LYS A 137 55.06 -23.19 44.40
N SER A 138 56.31 -23.60 44.20
CA SER A 138 56.88 -23.94 42.89
C SER A 138 56.05 -25.02 42.21
N VAL A 139 55.53 -24.73 41.02
CA VAL A 139 55.07 -25.74 40.07
C VAL A 139 55.58 -25.35 38.68
N ASP A 140 56.21 -26.32 38.04
CA ASP A 140 56.80 -26.31 36.71
C ASP A 140 55.88 -25.71 35.63
N ALA A 141 56.52 -25.04 34.66
CA ALA A 141 55.91 -24.48 33.46
C ALA A 141 55.36 -25.57 32.51
N PRO A 142 54.44 -25.21 31.60
CA PRO A 142 54.94 -25.01 30.23
C PRO A 142 54.34 -23.80 29.47
N THR A 143 55.24 -23.17 28.70
CA THR A 143 55.15 -22.44 27.41
C THR A 143 53.90 -21.64 26.98
N PRO A 144 54.08 -20.38 26.52
CA PRO A 144 53.07 -19.62 25.78
C PRO A 144 53.17 -19.90 24.27
N THR A 145 52.12 -20.44 23.66
CA THR A 145 51.97 -20.44 22.19
C THR A 145 51.29 -19.15 21.75
N THR A 146 52.11 -18.27 21.18
CA THR A 146 51.71 -17.17 20.30
C THR A 146 51.00 -17.72 19.08
N THR A 147 49.75 -17.31 18.84
CA THR A 147 49.18 -17.30 17.49
C THR A 147 48.33 -16.04 17.36
N GLY A 148 48.91 -15.05 16.70
CA GLY A 148 48.22 -13.89 16.17
C GLY A 148 48.25 -13.93 14.65
N THR A 149 47.20 -13.37 14.05
CA THR A 149 47.08 -12.84 12.68
C THR A 149 46.24 -13.66 11.69
N ASN A 150 44.94 -13.33 11.70
CA ASN A 150 44.09 -12.82 10.60
C ASN A 150 44.08 -13.53 9.22
N CYS A 151 42.88 -13.87 8.73
CA CYS A 151 42.10 -13.05 7.79
C CYS A 151 40.92 -13.88 7.27
N GLY A 152 39.74 -13.71 7.85
CA GLY A 152 38.49 -14.22 7.30
C GLY A 152 37.88 -13.10 6.47
N THR A 153 37.97 -13.22 5.16
CA THR A 153 37.26 -12.38 4.20
C THR A 153 35.76 -12.55 4.42
N PHE A 154 35.12 -11.53 4.98
CA PHE A 154 33.66 -11.43 4.97
C PHE A 154 33.27 -10.85 3.61
N SER A 155 32.73 -11.70 2.74
CA SER A 155 32.03 -11.25 1.54
C SER A 155 30.78 -10.49 1.99
N GLU A 156 30.77 -9.20 1.67
CA GLU A 156 29.63 -8.31 1.75
C GLU A 156 28.52 -8.86 0.84
N SER A 157 27.43 -9.35 1.44
CA SER A 157 26.20 -9.65 0.71
C SER A 157 25.46 -8.36 0.43
N GLU A 158 25.72 -7.81 -0.75
CA GLU A 158 24.89 -6.83 -1.46
C GLU A 158 23.51 -7.43 -1.75
N ILE A 159 22.56 -7.34 -0.80
CA ILE A 159 21.15 -7.74 -1.04
C ILE A 159 20.14 -6.66 -0.58
N SER A 160 20.58 -5.57 0.07
CA SER A 160 19.66 -4.53 0.58
C SER A 160 19.42 -3.35 -0.38
N GLY A 161 19.60 -3.56 -1.69
CA GLY A 161 19.37 -2.52 -2.70
C GLY A 161 17.93 -2.50 -3.26
N SER A 162 17.31 -3.67 -3.42
CA SER A 162 16.07 -3.78 -4.21
C SER A 162 14.84 -3.16 -3.54
N SER A 163 14.55 -3.47 -2.28
CA SER A 163 13.33 -2.98 -1.61
C SER A 163 13.32 -1.45 -1.43
N ARG A 164 14.51 -0.86 -1.20
CA ARG A 164 14.68 0.60 -1.10
C ARG A 164 14.35 1.29 -2.42
N THR A 165 14.66 0.68 -3.56
CA THR A 165 14.36 1.27 -4.88
C THR A 165 12.87 1.26 -5.22
N ILE A 166 12.12 0.22 -4.82
CA ILE A 166 10.69 0.13 -5.13
C ILE A 166 9.91 1.21 -4.38
N LEU A 167 10.17 1.37 -3.08
CA LEU A 167 9.50 2.38 -2.25
C LEU A 167 9.88 3.82 -2.65
N SER A 168 11.16 4.07 -2.91
CA SER A 168 11.61 5.40 -3.36
C SER A 168 11.03 5.77 -4.71
N ASN A 169 11.02 4.85 -5.68
CA ASN A 169 10.39 5.09 -6.99
C ASN A 169 8.88 5.33 -6.86
N SER A 170 8.18 4.57 -5.99
CA SER A 170 6.75 4.77 -5.75
C SER A 170 6.44 6.13 -5.11
N LEU A 171 7.28 6.56 -4.16
CA LEU A 171 7.17 7.87 -3.50
C LEU A 171 7.50 9.04 -4.47
N GLU A 172 8.46 8.84 -5.35
CA GLU A 172 8.82 9.84 -6.36
C GLU A 172 7.71 9.95 -7.42
N GLN A 173 7.08 8.83 -7.77
CA GLN A 173 5.93 8.81 -8.67
C GLN A 173 4.67 9.44 -8.05
N SER A 174 4.40 9.24 -6.75
CA SER A 174 3.28 9.93 -6.08
C SER A 174 3.51 11.44 -6.00
N ARG A 175 4.74 11.87 -5.68
CA ARG A 175 5.13 13.30 -5.70
C ARG A 175 4.98 13.94 -7.07
N ALA A 176 5.44 13.28 -8.13
CA ALA A 176 5.34 13.82 -9.49
C ALA A 176 3.87 13.98 -9.92
N ASN A 177 3.01 13.02 -9.58
CA ASN A 177 1.57 13.08 -9.90
C ASN A 177 0.80 14.12 -9.07
N ALA A 178 1.18 14.35 -7.80
CA ALA A 178 0.61 15.42 -6.99
C ALA A 178 0.87 16.82 -7.60
N VAL A 179 2.02 17.00 -8.26
CA VAL A 179 2.35 18.25 -8.97
C VAL A 179 1.64 18.35 -10.32
N ALA A 180 1.53 17.24 -11.06
CA ALA A 180 0.88 17.20 -12.37
C ALA A 180 -0.64 17.46 -12.29
N ASN A 181 -1.32 16.97 -11.24
CA ASN A 181 -2.77 17.09 -11.08
C ASN A 181 -3.25 18.37 -10.38
N HIS A 182 -2.42 19.43 -10.37
CA HIS A 182 -2.80 20.71 -9.77
C HIS A 182 -3.91 21.39 -10.60
N PRO A 183 -4.96 21.96 -9.98
CA PRO A 183 -6.11 22.57 -10.69
C PRO A 183 -5.74 23.70 -11.67
N SER A 184 -4.53 24.26 -11.57
CA SER A 184 -4.01 25.23 -12.54
C SER A 184 -3.55 24.62 -13.87
N LEU A 185 -3.15 23.34 -13.89
CA LEU A 185 -2.69 22.64 -15.10
C LEU A 185 -3.86 22.00 -15.87
N ARG A 186 -4.89 21.51 -15.17
CA ARG A 186 -6.12 20.97 -15.78
C ARG A 186 -6.89 22.01 -16.60
N ARG A 187 -6.78 23.30 -16.28
CA ARG A 187 -7.34 24.39 -17.08
C ARG A 187 -6.59 24.70 -18.37
N ARG A 188 -5.34 24.22 -18.52
CA ARG A 188 -4.50 24.45 -19.70
C ARG A 188 -4.83 23.47 -20.83
N GLU A 189 -5.17 22.24 -20.48
CA GLU A 189 -5.47 21.17 -21.44
C GLU A 189 -6.86 21.34 -22.08
N LEU A 190 -7.82 21.93 -21.37
CA LEU A 190 -9.15 22.26 -21.89
C LEU A 190 -9.20 23.44 -22.89
N LEU A 191 -8.06 24.04 -23.26
CA LEU A 191 -8.00 25.22 -24.13
C LEU A 191 -7.45 24.93 -25.54
N ASP A 192 -6.98 23.71 -25.82
CA ASP A 192 -6.38 23.36 -27.12
C ASP A 192 -7.37 22.71 -28.12
N ASP A 193 -8.64 22.51 -27.74
CA ASP A 193 -9.69 21.91 -28.59
C ASP A 193 -10.68 22.95 -29.19
N GLU A 194 -10.29 24.23 -29.28
CA GLU A 194 -11.15 25.33 -29.79
C GLU A 194 -10.95 25.66 -31.28
N GLU A 195 -10.50 24.71 -32.12
CA GLU A 195 -10.44 24.90 -33.57
C GLU A 195 -10.86 23.63 -34.34
N ASN A 196 -12.16 23.32 -34.35
CA ASN A 196 -12.95 22.69 -35.45
C ASN A 196 -14.07 21.77 -34.91
N ASN A 197 -15.30 22.27 -34.77
CA ASN A 197 -16.45 21.83 -35.58
C ASN A 197 -17.79 22.24 -34.96
N GLN A 198 -18.59 22.90 -35.80
CA GLN A 198 -20.02 22.68 -36.02
C GLN A 198 -20.85 22.24 -34.81
N GLN A 199 -21.70 23.18 -34.38
CA GLN A 199 -22.87 23.04 -33.51
C GLN A 199 -23.65 21.74 -33.78
N GLN A 200 -23.24 20.66 -33.14
CA GLN A 200 -24.05 19.47 -32.97
C GLN A 200 -24.59 19.54 -31.55
N TYR A 201 -25.90 19.51 -31.41
CA TYR A 201 -26.58 19.40 -30.12
C TYR A 201 -26.09 18.11 -29.44
N GLU A 202 -25.01 18.18 -28.67
CA GLU A 202 -24.54 17.07 -27.87
C GLU A 202 -25.55 16.85 -26.73
N SER A 203 -26.15 15.66 -26.68
CA SER A 203 -26.99 15.27 -25.55
C SER A 203 -26.23 15.48 -24.24
N PRO A 204 -26.81 16.16 -23.24
CA PRO A 204 -26.18 16.38 -21.93
C PRO A 204 -25.59 15.12 -21.29
N THR A 205 -26.15 13.96 -21.61
CA THR A 205 -25.74 12.62 -21.13
C THR A 205 -24.34 12.22 -21.62
N LYS A 206 -23.95 12.56 -22.85
CA LYS A 206 -22.61 12.23 -23.39
C LYS A 206 -21.50 12.97 -22.68
N ASN A 207 -21.77 14.21 -22.27
CA ASN A 207 -20.83 15.01 -21.50
C ASN A 207 -20.63 14.43 -20.10
N VAL A 208 -21.70 13.95 -19.47
CA VAL A 208 -21.59 13.27 -18.17
C VAL A 208 -20.80 11.97 -18.30
N GLU A 209 -21.07 11.17 -19.32
CA GLU A 209 -20.36 9.91 -19.53
C GLU A 209 -18.85 10.10 -19.74
N ARG A 210 -18.44 11.10 -20.55
CA ARG A 210 -17.02 11.47 -20.70
C ARG A 210 -16.38 11.89 -19.37
N ILE A 211 -17.08 12.67 -18.55
CA ILE A 211 -16.59 13.08 -17.22
C ILE A 211 -16.43 11.86 -16.31
N LEU A 212 -17.39 10.93 -16.35
CA LEU A 212 -17.33 9.70 -15.57
C LEU A 212 -16.15 8.81 -15.99
N GLU A 213 -15.92 8.66 -17.29
CA GLU A 213 -14.79 7.90 -17.83
C GLU A 213 -13.44 8.48 -17.38
N MET A 214 -13.26 9.80 -17.52
CA MET A 214 -12.08 10.51 -17.02
C MET A 214 -11.88 10.31 -15.52
N ASN A 215 -12.96 10.40 -14.74
CA ASN A 215 -12.87 10.19 -13.29
C ASN A 215 -12.53 8.73 -12.95
N LEU A 216 -13.06 7.75 -13.69
CA LEU A 216 -12.75 6.34 -13.52
C LEU A 216 -11.28 6.05 -13.84
N ASP A 217 -10.74 6.65 -14.90
CA ASP A 217 -9.32 6.54 -15.24
C ASP A 217 -8.43 7.11 -14.13
N GLU A 218 -8.76 8.31 -13.61
CA GLU A 218 -8.05 8.92 -12.49
C GLU A 218 -8.08 8.04 -11.22
N MET A 219 -9.23 7.45 -10.91
CA MET A 219 -9.36 6.51 -9.81
C MET A 219 -8.52 5.25 -10.03
N SER A 220 -8.51 4.71 -11.25
CA SER A 220 -7.73 3.52 -11.60
C SER A 220 -6.23 3.76 -11.43
N GLY A 221 -5.73 4.91 -11.89
CA GLY A 221 -4.34 5.31 -11.71
C GLY A 221 -3.98 5.50 -10.24
N SER A 222 -4.87 6.11 -9.46
CA SER A 222 -4.68 6.30 -8.02
C SER A 222 -4.67 4.96 -7.27
N LEU A 223 -5.53 4.01 -7.65
CA LEU A 223 -5.54 2.66 -7.10
C LEU A 223 -4.27 1.88 -7.45
N ALA A 224 -3.76 2.03 -8.67
CA ALA A 224 -2.49 1.41 -9.08
C ALA A 224 -1.30 1.94 -8.25
N ARG A 225 -1.25 3.25 -7.98
CA ARG A 225 -0.22 3.85 -7.10
C ARG A 225 -0.38 3.38 -5.66
N LEU A 226 -1.59 3.39 -5.12
CA LEU A 226 -1.89 2.84 -3.79
C LEU A 226 -1.49 1.38 -3.67
N ARG A 227 -1.72 0.56 -4.70
CA ARG A 227 -1.26 -0.83 -4.75
C ARG A 227 0.27 -0.91 -4.71
N GLY A 228 0.96 -0.07 -5.48
CA GLY A 228 2.43 0.01 -5.45
C GLY A 228 2.96 0.35 -4.06
N LEU A 229 2.38 1.36 -3.41
CA LEU A 229 2.70 1.73 -2.03
C LEU A 229 2.41 0.57 -1.07
N ALA A 230 1.24 -0.07 -1.15
CA ALA A 230 0.86 -1.15 -0.26
C ALA A 230 1.82 -2.35 -0.34
N ILE A 231 2.25 -2.74 -1.55
CA ILE A 231 3.23 -3.81 -1.75
C ILE A 231 4.57 -3.39 -1.14
N GLY A 232 5.08 -2.20 -1.46
CA GLY A 232 6.35 -1.73 -0.93
C GLY A 232 6.34 -1.58 0.60
N LEU A 233 5.22 -1.12 1.18
CA LEU A 233 5.04 -1.04 2.63
C LEU A 233 5.07 -2.44 3.28
N SER A 234 4.43 -3.43 2.65
CA SER A 234 4.44 -4.82 3.13
C SER A 234 5.85 -5.40 3.11
N GLU A 235 6.57 -5.26 2.00
CA GLU A 235 7.95 -5.75 1.86
C GLU A 235 8.90 -5.08 2.87
N GLU A 236 8.72 -3.78 3.14
CA GLU A 236 9.52 -3.05 4.12
C GLU A 236 9.20 -3.47 5.55
N ILE A 237 7.93 -3.75 5.88
CA ILE A 237 7.54 -4.31 7.18
C ILE A 237 8.17 -5.69 7.37
N ASP A 238 8.08 -6.57 6.36
CA ASP A 238 8.67 -7.91 6.43
C ASP A 238 10.19 -7.82 6.62
N SER A 239 10.87 -6.94 5.88
CA SER A 239 12.31 -6.72 6.05
C SER A 239 12.67 -6.13 7.42
N GLN A 240 11.85 -5.25 7.99
CA GLN A 240 12.07 -4.72 9.33
C GLN A 240 11.83 -5.77 10.41
N ASN A 241 10.88 -6.69 10.23
CA ASN A 241 10.67 -7.81 11.15
C ASN A 241 11.93 -8.68 11.24
N ASP A 242 12.53 -9.04 10.11
CA ASP A 242 13.80 -9.79 10.09
C ASP A 242 14.93 -9.02 10.78
N LEU A 243 15.00 -7.70 10.60
CA LEU A 243 15.99 -6.86 11.26
C LEU A 243 15.77 -6.79 12.78
N ILE A 244 14.53 -6.71 13.23
CA ILE A 244 14.16 -6.72 14.65
C ILE A 244 14.56 -8.04 15.31
N GLU A 245 14.32 -9.17 14.66
CA GLU A 245 14.76 -10.48 15.17
C GLU A 245 16.27 -10.52 15.35
N ASN A 246 17.04 -10.05 14.37
CA ASN A 246 18.50 -9.97 14.47
C ASN A 246 18.98 -9.04 15.60
N VAL A 247 18.34 -7.87 15.74
CA VAL A 247 18.61 -6.91 16.83
C VAL A 247 18.30 -7.55 18.19
N MET A 248 17.19 -8.26 18.32
CA MET A 248 16.81 -8.97 19.56
C MET A 248 17.86 -10.03 19.92
N ASP A 249 18.25 -10.85 18.95
CA ASP A 249 19.27 -11.89 19.09
C ASP A 249 20.63 -11.33 19.54
N LYS A 250 21.05 -10.19 18.97
CA LYS A 250 22.29 -9.50 19.34
C LYS A 250 22.18 -8.87 20.73
N THR A 251 21.01 -8.33 21.07
CA THR A 251 20.73 -7.75 22.39
C THR A 251 20.84 -8.80 23.49
N ASP A 252 20.20 -9.95 23.33
CA ASP A 252 20.23 -11.03 24.31
C ASP A 252 21.66 -11.56 24.52
N LYS A 253 22.43 -11.72 23.43
CA LYS A 253 23.85 -12.12 23.50
C LYS A 253 24.68 -11.08 24.25
N ALA A 254 24.49 -9.79 23.97
CA ALA A 254 25.19 -8.71 24.63
C ALA A 254 24.84 -8.65 26.13
N ASP A 255 23.57 -8.81 26.49
CA ASP A 255 23.10 -8.79 27.87
C ASP A 255 23.73 -9.92 28.70
N ILE A 256 23.66 -11.17 28.21
CA ILE A 256 24.28 -12.34 28.87
C ILE A 256 25.80 -12.13 29.06
N MET A 257 26.49 -11.59 28.04
CA MET A 257 27.92 -11.33 28.13
C MET A 257 28.24 -10.22 29.14
N LEU A 258 27.43 -9.16 29.19
CA LEU A 258 27.59 -8.05 30.10
C LEU A 258 27.34 -8.48 31.54
N GLU A 259 26.30 -9.26 31.83
CA GLU A 259 26.05 -9.84 33.15
C GLU A 259 27.23 -10.68 33.64
N ARG A 260 27.74 -11.57 32.77
CA ARG A 260 28.90 -12.41 33.08
C ARG A 260 30.14 -11.59 33.41
N GLN A 261 30.42 -10.55 32.61
CA GLN A 261 31.55 -9.64 32.84
C GLN A 261 31.39 -8.84 34.12
N ASN A 262 30.20 -8.33 34.41
CA ASN A 262 29.91 -7.60 35.64
C ASN A 262 30.15 -8.49 36.86
N LYS A 263 29.71 -9.75 36.83
CA LYS A 263 30.00 -10.74 37.87
C LYS A 263 31.50 -10.98 38.05
N ASP A 264 32.23 -11.13 36.95
CA ASP A 264 33.68 -11.34 36.96
C ASP A 264 34.45 -10.13 37.53
N MET A 265 34.08 -8.92 37.12
CA MET A 265 34.65 -7.67 37.64
C MET A 265 34.37 -7.50 39.14
N ARG A 266 33.12 -7.75 39.57
CA ARG A 266 32.77 -7.70 41.01
C ARG A 266 33.60 -8.69 41.83
N HIS A 267 33.90 -9.87 41.28
CA HIS A 267 34.77 -10.84 41.97
C HIS A 267 36.22 -10.37 42.06
N LEU A 268 36.74 -9.71 41.02
CA LEU A 268 38.08 -9.11 41.02
C LEU A 268 38.22 -7.97 42.04
N LEU A 269 37.17 -7.16 42.23
CA LEU A 269 37.17 -6.00 43.14
C LEU A 269 36.91 -6.36 44.61
N LYS A 270 36.42 -7.57 44.92
CA LYS A 270 35.99 -7.95 46.28
C LYS A 270 37.12 -8.42 47.20
N LYS A 271 38.38 -8.04 46.94
CA LYS A 271 39.53 -8.36 47.78
C LYS A 271 40.33 -7.13 48.15
#